data_AF-G3XY74-F1
#
_entry.id   AF-G3XY74-F1
#
_cell.length_a   1.000
_cell.length_b   1.000
_cell.length_c   1.000
_cell.angle_alpha   90.00
_cell.angle_beta   90.00
_cell.angle_gamma   90.00
#
_symmetry.space_group_name_H-M   'P 1'
#
loop_
_entity.id
_entity.type
_entity.pdbx_description
1 polymer ?
#
loop_
_entity_poly.entity_id
_entity_poly.type
_entity_poly.pdbx_seq_one_letter_code
_entity_poly.pdbx_strand_id
1 'polypeptide(L)'
;MELLQKAKAKKAANRKQASPPNQEEQAKKKSAKELGKIEGFKVPTDPQKWEALVQAGRLENLTIKTLPSGMFGSASKASNKQYLMLRCYSPRIVSNIEFGNHMNKFGFSDHLLSQAENLLHQSRDWDKYIRILERGISIRELREIQGDLWPGSFMAAKRLQEQTATVQGTHDRVRRASNQKVEKFRDAEDEATPNAALIVLLQEITHIVERTDLEWVLNRTGFLADFGDKRRYCAFTDGALRSTSDFEVFSIAEVKKGLRSRSFIIQEACELIAWMMTSPKSAVFRGHFLLMSQNRHQIFLKFAKYEEELERYLKNNEATDKFLVLETFGPYDAEDPVCVVDLAKIIIAAIEIIKMSLSSRLDL
;
A
#
# COMPACT_ATOMS: atom_id res chain seq x y z
N MET A 1 38.90 60.21 -22.13
CA MET A 1 39.36 58.80 -22.07
C MET A 1 40.37 58.57 -20.93
N GLU A 2 40.16 59.15 -19.74
CA GLU A 2 41.03 58.90 -18.57
C GLU A 2 40.27 58.77 -17.23
N LEU A 3 38.96 59.04 -17.24
CA LEU A 3 38.08 58.86 -16.07
C LEU A 3 37.39 57.49 -16.01
N LEU A 4 37.43 56.69 -17.10
CA LEU A 4 36.85 55.34 -17.13
C LEU A 4 37.83 54.22 -16.76
N GLN A 5 39.15 54.50 -16.70
CA GLN A 5 40.16 53.49 -16.32
C GLN A 5 40.44 53.45 -14.81
N LYS A 6 40.21 54.54 -14.05
CA LYS A 6 40.37 54.53 -12.58
C LYS A 6 39.22 53.84 -11.83
N ALA A 7 38.04 53.67 -12.45
CA ALA A 7 36.91 52.96 -11.84
C ALA A 7 37.04 51.42 -11.92
N LYS A 8 37.81 50.88 -12.86
CA LYS A 8 38.05 49.43 -12.99
C LYS A 8 39.23 48.92 -12.15
N ALA A 9 40.15 49.78 -11.72
CA ALA A 9 41.30 49.40 -10.91
C ALA A 9 40.99 49.26 -9.39
N LYS A 10 39.89 49.85 -8.89
CA LYS A 10 39.51 49.74 -7.46
C LYS A 10 38.56 48.58 -7.13
N LYS A 11 38.12 47.81 -8.13
CA LYS A 11 37.23 46.64 -7.96
C LYS A 11 37.95 45.28 -8.04
N ALA A 12 39.29 45.28 -8.12
CA ALA A 12 40.11 44.06 -8.22
C ALA A 12 40.81 43.65 -6.91
N ALA A 13 40.60 44.36 -5.80
CA ALA A 13 41.31 44.10 -4.54
C ALA A 13 40.43 43.55 -3.40
N ASN A 14 39.31 42.86 -3.71
CA ASN A 14 38.50 42.21 -2.68
C ASN A 14 37.86 40.89 -3.12
N ARG A 15 38.59 40.08 -3.90
CA ARG A 15 38.32 38.64 -3.95
C ARG A 15 38.93 38.02 -2.70
N LYS A 16 38.20 38.09 -1.59
CA LYS A 16 38.35 37.06 -0.56
C LYS A 16 38.07 35.75 -1.27
N GLN A 17 39.08 34.88 -1.34
CA GLN A 17 38.86 33.47 -1.65
C GLN A 17 37.75 33.00 -0.70
N ALA A 18 36.64 32.57 -1.27
CA ALA A 18 35.66 31.83 -0.51
C ALA A 18 36.37 30.53 -0.10
N SER A 19 36.87 30.49 1.13
CA SER A 19 37.14 29.24 1.80
C SER A 19 35.88 28.38 1.68
N PRO A 20 35.99 27.05 1.44
CA PRO A 20 34.83 26.18 1.51
C PRO A 20 34.11 26.45 2.85
N PRO A 21 32.77 26.43 2.91
CA PRO A 21 32.09 26.46 4.20
C PRO A 21 32.75 25.40 5.08
N ASN A 22 33.12 25.83 6.29
CA ASN A 22 33.66 24.99 7.35
C ASN A 22 33.07 23.59 7.22
N GLN A 23 33.97 22.60 7.17
CA GLN A 23 33.67 21.26 7.64
C GLN A 23 33.39 21.37 9.15
N GLU A 24 32.33 22.07 9.54
CA GLU A 24 31.59 21.67 10.72
C GLU A 24 31.16 20.24 10.40
N GLU A 25 31.68 19.31 11.18
CA GLU A 25 31.11 17.98 11.29
C GLU A 25 29.60 18.13 11.37
N GLN A 26 28.92 17.93 10.24
CA GLN A 26 27.52 17.56 10.26
C GLN A 26 27.50 16.20 10.93
N ALA A 27 27.52 16.19 12.26
CA ALA A 27 27.17 15.02 13.04
C ALA A 27 25.85 14.54 12.46
N LYS A 28 25.87 13.40 11.75
CA LYS A 28 24.70 12.84 11.08
C LYS A 28 23.57 12.80 12.10
N LYS A 29 22.61 13.72 11.95
CA LYS A 29 21.45 13.75 12.84
C LYS A 29 20.74 12.42 12.67
N LYS A 30 20.73 11.62 13.74
CA LYS A 30 20.12 10.28 13.72
C LYS A 30 18.67 10.39 13.23
N SER A 31 18.29 9.50 12.32
CA SER A 31 16.94 9.41 11.78
C SER A 31 15.94 8.96 12.85
N ALA A 32 14.65 9.18 12.62
CA ALA A 32 13.59 8.69 13.49
C ALA A 32 13.67 7.16 13.70
N LYS A 33 13.99 6.40 12.65
CA LYS A 33 14.20 4.95 12.73
C LYS A 33 15.34 4.57 13.66
N GLU A 34 16.44 5.31 13.63
CA GLU A 34 17.59 5.06 14.52
C GLU A 34 17.29 5.47 15.96
N LEU A 35 16.65 6.62 16.16
CA LEU A 35 16.30 7.14 17.49
C LEU A 35 15.20 6.32 18.17
N GLY A 36 14.22 5.84 17.40
CA GLY A 36 13.09 5.06 17.87
C GLY A 36 13.24 3.55 17.64
N LYS A 37 14.47 3.04 17.47
CA LYS A 37 14.73 1.61 17.31
C LYS A 37 14.45 0.87 18.61
N ILE A 38 13.90 -0.34 18.49
CA ILE A 38 13.83 -1.34 19.56
C ILE A 38 14.61 -2.56 19.08
N GLU A 39 15.60 -3.00 19.86
CA GLU A 39 16.39 -4.18 19.50
C GLU A 39 15.52 -5.44 19.48
N GLY A 40 15.77 -6.33 18.51
CA GLY A 40 14.98 -7.55 18.35
C GLY A 40 13.51 -7.34 17.96
N PHE A 41 13.08 -6.11 17.64
CA PHE A 41 11.69 -5.79 17.33
C PHE A 41 11.11 -6.70 16.25
N LYS A 42 9.96 -7.30 16.56
CA LYS A 42 9.07 -7.96 15.61
C LYS A 42 7.75 -7.23 15.64
N VAL A 43 7.06 -7.17 14.49
CA VAL A 43 5.70 -6.63 14.48
C VAL A 43 4.85 -7.49 15.43
N PRO A 44 4.21 -6.90 16.45
CA PRO A 44 3.38 -7.65 17.38
C PRO A 44 2.21 -8.29 16.63
N THR A 45 1.84 -9.50 17.03
CA THR A 45 0.73 -10.26 16.41
C THR A 45 -0.55 -10.24 17.22
N ASP A 46 -0.49 -9.69 18.43
CA ASP A 46 -1.54 -9.70 19.43
C ASP A 46 -1.23 -8.63 20.50
N PRO A 47 -2.21 -8.24 21.33
CA PRO A 47 -2.02 -7.24 22.37
C PRO A 47 -0.94 -7.58 23.40
N GLN A 48 -0.76 -8.86 23.74
CA GLN A 48 0.24 -9.28 24.73
C GLN A 48 1.66 -9.06 24.21
N LYS A 49 1.93 -9.39 22.94
CA LYS A 49 3.22 -9.10 22.31
C LYS A 49 3.44 -7.61 22.08
N TRP A 50 2.37 -6.84 21.84
CA TRP A 50 2.48 -5.38 21.78
C TRP A 50 2.91 -4.82 23.14
N GLU A 51 2.27 -5.25 24.23
CA GLU A 51 2.59 -4.82 25.60
C GLU A 51 4.04 -5.17 25.98
N ALA A 52 4.49 -6.38 25.66
CA ALA A 52 5.87 -6.79 25.89
C ALA A 52 6.88 -5.90 25.14
N LEU A 53 6.54 -5.41 23.94
CA LEU A 53 7.38 -4.49 23.18
C LEU A 53 7.33 -3.05 23.71
N VAL A 54 6.19 -2.62 24.25
CA VAL A 54 6.06 -1.33 24.95
C VAL A 54 6.99 -1.31 26.16
N GLN A 55 6.99 -2.38 26.95
CA GLN A 55 7.89 -2.54 28.10
C GLN A 55 9.36 -2.60 27.66
N ALA A 56 9.69 -3.45 26.68
CA ALA A 56 11.06 -3.53 26.14
C ALA A 56 11.54 -2.19 25.55
N GLY A 57 10.62 -1.39 25.00
CA GLY A 57 10.88 -0.08 24.44
C GLY A 57 10.92 1.07 25.46
N ARG A 58 10.58 0.81 26.73
CA ARG A 58 10.38 1.81 27.80
C ARG A 58 9.38 2.88 27.41
N LEU A 59 8.20 2.46 26.94
CA LEU A 59 7.15 3.30 26.38
C LEU A 59 5.88 3.38 27.25
N GLU A 60 5.87 2.76 28.43
CA GLU A 60 4.69 2.61 29.30
C GLU A 60 4.07 3.95 29.71
N ASN A 61 4.91 4.97 29.85
CA ASN A 61 4.51 6.33 30.21
C ASN A 61 4.41 7.27 28.99
N LEU A 62 4.47 6.73 27.78
CA LEU A 62 4.42 7.48 26.53
C LEU A 62 3.17 7.13 25.74
N THR A 63 2.76 8.08 24.90
CA THR A 63 1.71 7.94 23.90
C THR A 63 2.20 8.53 22.60
N ILE A 64 1.39 8.44 21.53
CA ILE A 64 1.75 9.08 20.26
C ILE A 64 1.93 10.60 20.41
N LYS A 65 1.18 11.22 21.34
CA LYS A 65 1.22 12.66 21.62
C LYS A 65 2.39 13.08 22.50
N THR A 66 2.98 12.17 23.27
CA THR A 66 4.14 12.47 24.14
C THR A 66 5.46 11.91 23.61
N LEU A 67 5.41 11.00 22.62
CA LEU A 67 6.60 10.44 21.97
C LEU A 67 7.56 11.56 21.51
N PRO A 68 8.87 11.48 21.81
CA PRO A 68 9.82 12.52 21.40
C PRO A 68 9.78 12.76 19.87
N SER A 69 9.70 14.02 19.46
CA SER A 69 9.56 14.40 18.04
C SER A 69 10.70 13.89 17.16
N GLY A 70 11.90 13.69 17.70
CA GLY A 70 13.02 13.07 17.00
C GLY A 70 12.80 11.61 16.60
N MET A 71 11.90 10.89 17.29
CA MET A 71 11.53 9.49 16.98
C MET A 71 10.34 9.40 16.02
N PHE A 72 9.83 10.55 15.57
CA PHE A 72 8.62 10.66 14.77
C PHE A 72 8.99 10.90 13.30
N GLY A 73 8.64 9.94 12.44
CA GLY A 73 8.93 9.95 11.00
C GLY A 73 7.67 9.95 10.13
N SER A 74 7.86 10.14 8.83
CA SER A 74 6.83 9.87 7.81
C SER A 74 6.46 8.38 7.80
N ALA A 75 5.36 7.99 7.15
CA ALA A 75 4.91 6.59 7.10
C ALA A 75 6.04 5.60 6.71
N SER A 76 6.73 5.83 5.59
CA SER A 76 7.87 5.01 5.13
C SER A 76 9.13 5.08 6.02
N LYS A 77 9.19 6.07 6.92
CA LYS A 77 10.31 6.33 7.85
C LYS A 77 9.91 6.21 9.32
N ALA A 78 8.74 5.62 9.60
CA ALA A 78 8.25 5.47 10.96
C ALA A 78 9.18 4.59 11.78
N SER A 79 9.37 4.95 13.04
CA SER A 79 10.19 4.20 13.98
C SER A 79 9.40 3.09 14.66
N ASN A 80 10.09 2.13 15.28
CA ASN A 80 9.43 1.05 16.03
C ASN A 80 8.60 1.63 17.18
N LYS A 81 9.16 2.63 17.88
CA LYS A 81 8.46 3.33 18.96
C LYS A 81 7.23 4.08 18.45
N GLN A 82 7.31 4.77 17.30
CA GLN A 82 6.15 5.40 16.67
C GLN A 82 5.07 4.37 16.35
N TYR A 83 5.42 3.25 15.72
CA TYR A 83 4.48 2.18 15.40
C TYR A 83 3.75 1.64 16.63
N LEU A 84 4.48 1.39 17.74
CA LEU A 84 3.86 0.92 18.97
C LEU A 84 2.91 1.97 19.57
N MET A 85 3.29 3.25 19.54
CA MET A 85 2.47 4.33 20.07
C MET A 85 1.21 4.61 19.25
N LEU A 86 1.13 4.13 18.00
CA LEU A 86 -0.11 4.09 17.22
C LEU A 86 -1.08 2.97 17.65
N ARG A 87 -0.71 2.14 18.64
CA ARG A 87 -1.48 0.97 19.11
C ARG A 87 -1.85 0.04 17.95
N CYS A 88 -0.85 -0.38 17.18
CA CYS A 88 -1.03 -1.28 16.04
C CYS A 88 -0.47 -2.68 16.34
N TYR A 89 -1.17 -3.71 15.84
CA TYR A 89 -0.60 -5.04 15.70
C TYR A 89 -1.07 -5.70 14.40
N SER A 90 -0.30 -6.68 13.92
CA SER A 90 -0.58 -7.40 12.68
C SER A 90 -0.59 -8.89 12.97
N PRO A 91 -1.77 -9.53 13.06
CA PRO A 91 -1.90 -10.97 13.17
C PRO A 91 -1.15 -11.71 12.05
N ARG A 92 -1.00 -13.02 12.21
CA ARG A 92 -0.46 -13.86 11.13
C ARG A 92 -1.31 -13.68 9.88
N ILE A 93 -0.64 -13.56 8.73
CA ILE A 93 -1.30 -13.51 7.42
C ILE A 93 -2.12 -14.80 7.26
N VAL A 94 -3.39 -14.62 6.94
CA VAL A 94 -4.34 -15.68 6.64
C VAL A 94 -4.17 -16.06 5.17
N SER A 95 -4.20 -17.35 4.85
CA SER A 95 -4.01 -17.79 3.47
C SER A 95 -5.13 -17.24 2.57
N ASN A 96 -4.83 -16.96 1.31
CA ASN A 96 -5.83 -16.52 0.33
C ASN A 96 -7.04 -17.48 0.26
N ILE A 97 -6.79 -18.79 0.25
CA ILE A 97 -7.84 -19.83 0.23
C ILE A 97 -8.79 -19.79 1.44
N GLU A 98 -8.40 -19.15 2.54
CA GLU A 98 -9.21 -19.04 3.75
C GLU A 98 -10.05 -17.75 3.77
N PHE A 99 -9.93 -16.86 2.78
CA PHE A 99 -10.67 -15.59 2.75
C PHE A 99 -12.19 -15.81 2.89
N GLY A 100 -12.76 -16.80 2.19
CA GLY A 100 -14.18 -17.12 2.26
C GLY A 100 -14.69 -17.44 3.68
N ASN A 101 -13.85 -18.02 4.53
CA ASN A 101 -14.20 -18.32 5.94
C ASN A 101 -14.33 -17.05 6.81
N HIS A 102 -13.76 -15.93 6.36
CA HIS A 102 -13.72 -14.67 7.09
C HIS A 102 -14.52 -13.56 6.43
N MET A 103 -14.85 -13.68 5.14
CA MET A 103 -15.34 -12.58 4.30
C MET A 103 -16.60 -11.89 4.83
N ASN A 104 -17.48 -12.66 5.50
CA ASN A 104 -18.73 -12.15 6.06
C ASN A 104 -18.48 -10.99 7.06
N LYS A 105 -17.37 -11.00 7.80
CA LYS A 105 -17.08 -9.93 8.76
C LYS A 105 -16.81 -8.56 8.10
N PHE A 106 -16.48 -8.55 6.81
CA PHE A 106 -16.24 -7.33 6.02
C PHE A 106 -17.39 -6.97 5.08
N GLY A 107 -18.51 -7.70 5.12
CA GLY A 107 -19.70 -7.43 4.30
C GLY A 107 -19.76 -8.16 2.98
N PHE A 108 -18.75 -8.97 2.65
CA PHE A 108 -18.83 -9.91 1.53
C PHE A 108 -19.78 -11.06 1.85
N SER A 109 -20.24 -11.76 0.83
CA SER A 109 -21.08 -12.95 0.95
C SER A 109 -20.85 -13.89 -0.23
N ASP A 110 -21.23 -15.16 -0.09
CA ASP A 110 -21.18 -16.13 -1.19
C ASP A 110 -22.00 -15.66 -2.39
N HIS A 111 -23.12 -14.96 -2.15
CA HIS A 111 -23.95 -14.38 -3.20
C HIS A 111 -23.19 -13.33 -4.01
N LEU A 112 -22.51 -12.38 -3.35
CA LEU A 112 -21.72 -11.36 -4.03
C LEU A 112 -20.56 -11.96 -4.83
N LEU A 113 -19.86 -12.95 -4.28
CA LEU A 113 -18.77 -13.63 -5.01
C LEU A 113 -19.30 -14.44 -6.20
N SER A 114 -20.47 -15.06 -6.08
CA SER A 114 -21.13 -15.77 -7.19
C SER A 114 -21.58 -14.82 -8.30
N GLN A 115 -22.10 -13.63 -7.94
CA GLN A 115 -22.43 -12.59 -8.91
C GLN A 115 -21.18 -12.07 -9.62
N ALA A 116 -20.09 -11.86 -8.88
CA ALA A 116 -18.81 -11.47 -9.44
C ALA A 116 -18.29 -12.51 -10.45
N GLU A 117 -18.36 -13.79 -10.11
CA GLU A 117 -18.00 -14.88 -11.02
C GLU A 117 -18.83 -14.88 -12.31
N ASN A 118 -20.13 -14.66 -12.21
CA ASN A 118 -21.00 -14.55 -13.38
C ASN A 118 -20.61 -13.38 -14.29
N LEU A 119 -20.21 -12.23 -13.72
CA LEU A 119 -19.74 -11.07 -14.49
C LEU A 119 -18.40 -11.38 -15.19
N LEU A 120 -17.48 -12.05 -14.50
CA LEU A 120 -16.21 -12.49 -15.09
C LEU A 120 -16.44 -13.41 -16.30
N HIS A 121 -17.35 -14.38 -16.19
CA HIS A 121 -17.70 -15.31 -17.28
C HIS A 121 -18.35 -14.64 -18.51
N GLN A 122 -18.89 -13.44 -18.35
CA GLN A 122 -19.45 -12.69 -19.47
C GLN A 122 -18.38 -11.90 -20.23
N SER A 123 -17.21 -11.68 -19.62
CA SER A 123 -16.11 -10.91 -20.20
C SER A 123 -15.20 -11.77 -21.07
N ARG A 124 -15.29 -11.59 -22.39
CA ARG A 124 -14.43 -12.28 -23.36
C ARG A 124 -12.95 -11.96 -23.18
N ASP A 125 -12.63 -10.72 -22.83
CA ASP A 125 -11.25 -10.27 -22.63
C ASP A 125 -10.65 -10.89 -21.36
N TRP A 126 -11.45 -10.99 -20.30
CA TRP A 126 -11.08 -11.71 -19.07
C TRP A 126 -10.80 -13.19 -19.34
N ASP A 127 -11.71 -13.89 -20.04
CA ASP A 127 -11.52 -15.31 -20.38
C ASP A 127 -10.25 -15.56 -21.20
N LYS A 128 -9.89 -14.63 -22.09
CA LYS A 128 -8.63 -14.73 -22.85
C LYS A 128 -7.42 -14.47 -21.95
N TYR A 129 -7.50 -13.46 -21.09
CA TYR A 129 -6.44 -13.12 -20.14
C TYR A 129 -6.12 -14.30 -19.20
N ILE A 130 -7.13 -14.95 -18.61
CA ILE A 130 -6.92 -16.12 -17.75
C ILE A 130 -6.33 -17.28 -18.54
N ARG A 131 -6.82 -17.57 -19.76
CA ARG A 131 -6.24 -18.62 -20.61
C ARG A 131 -4.76 -18.41 -20.94
N ILE A 132 -4.33 -17.16 -21.09
CA ILE A 132 -2.91 -16.81 -21.29
C ILE A 132 -2.08 -17.16 -20.04
N LEU A 133 -2.59 -16.86 -18.85
CA LEU A 133 -1.93 -17.20 -17.58
C LEU A 133 -1.84 -18.71 -17.38
N GLU A 134 -2.96 -19.43 -17.59
CA GLU A 134 -3.03 -20.91 -17.47
C GLU A 134 -2.05 -21.62 -18.39
N ARG A 135 -2.01 -21.20 -19.67
CA ARG A 135 -1.11 -21.79 -20.67
C ARG A 135 0.32 -21.29 -20.56
N GLY A 136 0.54 -20.28 -19.72
CA GLY A 136 1.82 -19.66 -19.52
C GLY A 136 2.42 -18.97 -20.75
N ILE A 137 1.57 -18.42 -21.63
CA ILE A 137 1.99 -17.78 -22.88
C ILE A 137 2.75 -16.48 -22.58
N SER A 138 3.91 -16.27 -23.21
CA SER A 138 4.71 -15.06 -23.03
C SER A 138 4.11 -13.87 -23.79
N ILE A 139 4.27 -12.65 -23.26
CA ILE A 139 3.89 -11.41 -23.97
C ILE A 139 4.58 -11.27 -25.33
N ARG A 140 5.71 -11.95 -25.55
CA ARG A 140 6.43 -11.96 -26.84
C ARG A 140 5.65 -12.66 -27.94
N GLU A 141 4.77 -13.58 -27.58
CA GLU A 141 3.93 -14.34 -28.51
C GLU A 141 2.59 -13.64 -28.77
N LEU A 142 2.23 -12.62 -27.99
CA LEU A 142 0.94 -11.93 -28.11
C LEU A 142 1.04 -10.78 -29.12
N ARG A 143 0.23 -10.85 -30.19
CA ARG A 143 0.06 -9.77 -31.17
C ARG A 143 -1.42 -9.44 -31.35
N GLU A 144 -1.70 -8.18 -31.64
CA GLU A 144 -3.08 -7.70 -31.89
C GLU A 144 -3.74 -8.44 -33.06
N ILE A 145 -2.96 -8.76 -34.10
CA ILE A 145 -3.41 -9.53 -35.26
C ILE A 145 -3.75 -10.99 -34.95
N GLN A 146 -3.34 -11.52 -33.79
CA GLN A 146 -3.66 -12.88 -33.34
C GLN A 146 -4.90 -12.86 -32.46
N GLY A 147 -6.05 -12.59 -33.08
CA GLY A 147 -7.31 -12.26 -32.40
C GLY A 147 -7.77 -13.26 -31.33
N ASP A 148 -7.46 -14.54 -31.48
CA ASP A 148 -7.84 -15.60 -30.52
C ASP A 148 -7.04 -15.55 -29.21
N LEU A 149 -5.80 -15.03 -29.26
CA LEU A 149 -4.89 -14.96 -28.10
C LEU A 149 -4.75 -13.55 -27.55
N TRP A 150 -5.25 -12.52 -28.23
CA TRP A 150 -5.16 -11.14 -27.74
C TRP A 150 -6.19 -10.87 -26.62
N PRO A 151 -5.76 -10.56 -25.38
CA PRO A 151 -6.65 -10.42 -24.22
C PRO A 151 -7.33 -9.04 -24.13
N GLY A 152 -7.30 -8.24 -25.21
CA GLY A 152 -7.97 -6.95 -25.28
C GLY A 152 -7.54 -6.01 -24.16
N SER A 153 -8.49 -5.55 -23.34
CA SER A 153 -8.26 -4.58 -22.27
C SER A 153 -7.21 -5.03 -21.24
N PHE A 154 -7.08 -6.33 -20.99
CA PHE A 154 -6.13 -6.91 -20.03
C PHE A 154 -4.69 -7.04 -20.56
N MET A 155 -4.41 -6.68 -21.82
CA MET A 155 -3.07 -6.80 -22.40
C MET A 155 -2.04 -5.95 -21.64
N ALA A 156 -2.41 -4.75 -21.19
CA ALA A 156 -1.51 -3.88 -20.43
C ALA A 156 -1.16 -4.50 -19.07
N ALA A 157 -2.15 -5.01 -18.34
CA ALA A 157 -1.95 -5.73 -17.08
C ALA A 157 -1.01 -6.93 -17.28
N LYS A 158 -1.27 -7.79 -18.27
CA LYS A 158 -0.43 -8.97 -18.55
C LYS A 158 1.03 -8.63 -18.83
N ARG A 159 1.30 -7.54 -19.58
CA ARG A 159 2.66 -7.06 -19.86
C ARG A 159 3.38 -6.64 -18.59
N LEU A 160 2.73 -5.83 -17.76
CA LEU A 160 3.32 -5.28 -16.54
C LEU A 160 3.54 -6.37 -15.47
N GLN A 161 2.62 -7.34 -15.39
CA GLN A 161 2.79 -8.53 -14.55
C GLN A 161 3.98 -9.37 -15.01
N GLU A 162 4.12 -9.66 -16.32
CA GLU A 162 5.26 -10.43 -16.83
C GLU A 162 6.59 -9.71 -16.61
N GLN A 163 6.61 -8.38 -16.73
CA GLN A 163 7.78 -7.57 -16.44
C GLN A 163 8.15 -7.61 -14.94
N THR A 164 7.16 -7.53 -14.04
CA THR A 164 7.37 -7.76 -12.60
C THR A 164 7.90 -9.18 -12.33
N ALA A 165 7.34 -10.14 -13.07
CA ALA A 165 7.68 -11.55 -13.22
C ALA A 165 9.14 -11.85 -13.62
N THR A 166 9.71 -10.96 -14.43
CA THR A 166 10.95 -11.18 -15.18
C THR A 166 12.04 -10.27 -14.66
N VAL A 167 12.92 -10.81 -13.85
CA VAL A 167 14.05 -10.05 -13.29
C VAL A 167 15.35 -10.56 -13.92
N GLN A 168 16.09 -9.62 -14.53
CA GLN A 168 17.34 -9.92 -15.25
C GLN A 168 17.14 -10.94 -16.38
N GLY A 169 16.07 -10.74 -17.16
CA GLY A 169 15.73 -11.59 -18.30
C GLY A 169 15.26 -13.02 -17.94
N THR A 170 15.15 -13.36 -16.65
CA THR A 170 14.67 -14.68 -16.22
C THR A 170 13.30 -14.54 -15.55
N HIS A 171 12.28 -15.14 -16.17
CA HIS A 171 10.93 -15.21 -15.63
C HIS A 171 10.87 -16.12 -14.40
N ASP A 172 10.06 -15.77 -13.40
CA ASP A 172 9.91 -16.55 -12.16
C ASP A 172 9.45 -17.99 -12.39
N ARG A 173 8.66 -18.27 -13.43
CA ARG A 173 8.31 -19.66 -13.82
C ARG A 173 9.55 -20.53 -14.05
N VAL A 174 10.60 -19.99 -14.67
CA VAL A 174 11.88 -20.70 -14.87
C VAL A 174 12.59 -20.92 -13.54
N ARG A 175 12.50 -19.95 -12.62
CA ARG A 175 13.04 -20.07 -11.26
C ARG A 175 12.31 -21.15 -10.46
N ARG A 176 10.98 -21.22 -10.56
CA ARG A 176 10.17 -22.25 -9.91
C ARG A 176 10.47 -23.64 -10.47
N ALA A 177 10.59 -23.77 -11.80
CA ALA A 177 10.97 -25.03 -12.44
C ALA A 177 12.36 -25.54 -12.02
N SER A 178 13.25 -24.64 -11.58
CA SER A 178 14.55 -25.00 -10.98
C SER A 178 14.53 -25.14 -9.45
N ASN A 179 13.34 -25.30 -8.85
CA ASN A 179 13.12 -25.42 -7.41
C ASN A 179 13.68 -24.25 -6.58
N GLN A 180 13.84 -23.07 -7.19
CA GLN A 180 14.21 -21.87 -6.44
C GLN A 180 13.02 -21.44 -5.58
N LYS A 181 13.24 -21.38 -4.26
CA LYS A 181 12.25 -20.88 -3.31
C LYS A 181 11.94 -19.40 -3.56
N VAL A 182 10.67 -19.01 -3.40
CA VAL A 182 10.18 -17.65 -3.68
C VAL A 182 10.94 -16.60 -2.88
N GLU A 183 11.33 -16.88 -1.64
CA GLU A 183 12.07 -15.95 -0.77
C GLU A 183 13.47 -15.61 -1.32
N LYS A 184 13.96 -16.40 -2.29
CA LYS A 184 15.22 -16.15 -2.99
C LYS A 184 15.03 -15.36 -4.28
N PHE A 185 13.81 -15.01 -4.65
CA PHE A 185 13.57 -14.22 -5.85
C PHE A 185 14.11 -12.79 -5.64
N ARG A 186 14.75 -12.26 -6.69
CA ARG A 186 15.33 -10.91 -6.66
C ARG A 186 14.23 -9.88 -6.79
N ASP A 187 14.35 -8.74 -6.11
CA ASP A 187 13.44 -7.60 -6.26
C ASP A 187 13.15 -7.27 -7.74
N ALA A 188 11.95 -6.75 -8.01
CA ALA A 188 11.66 -6.12 -9.30
C ALA A 188 12.65 -4.97 -9.57
N GLU A 189 12.88 -4.67 -10.84
CA GLU A 189 13.91 -3.68 -11.26
C GLU A 189 13.61 -2.30 -10.66
N ASP A 190 12.35 -1.89 -10.69
CA ASP A 190 11.84 -0.66 -10.09
C ASP A 190 10.47 -0.90 -9.44
N GLU A 191 10.05 -0.01 -8.54
CA GLU A 191 8.73 -0.06 -7.87
C GLU A 191 7.60 0.41 -8.81
N ALA A 192 7.92 1.19 -9.84
CA ALA A 192 6.95 1.67 -10.82
C ALA A 192 6.27 0.54 -11.60
N THR A 193 6.99 -0.53 -11.96
CA THR A 193 6.45 -1.66 -12.71
C THR A 193 5.39 -2.45 -11.93
N PRO A 194 5.67 -2.97 -10.70
CA PRO A 194 4.63 -3.62 -9.91
C PRO A 194 3.49 -2.67 -9.53
N ASN A 195 3.74 -1.35 -9.41
CA ASN A 195 2.66 -0.40 -9.11
C ASN A 195 1.70 -0.27 -10.29
N ALA A 196 2.24 -0.04 -11.48
CA ALA A 196 1.46 -0.02 -12.71
C ALA A 196 0.75 -1.38 -12.93
N ALA A 197 1.42 -2.50 -12.65
CA ALA A 197 0.82 -3.83 -12.77
C ALA A 197 -0.42 -3.98 -11.88
N LEU A 198 -0.31 -3.57 -10.60
CA LEU A 198 -1.43 -3.61 -9.66
C LEU A 198 -2.58 -2.73 -10.14
N ILE A 199 -2.32 -1.44 -10.33
CA ILE A 199 -3.36 -0.44 -10.58
C ILE A 199 -4.07 -0.70 -11.92
N VAL A 200 -3.34 -1.09 -12.97
CA VAL A 200 -3.96 -1.42 -14.26
C VAL A 200 -4.83 -2.67 -14.14
N LEU A 201 -4.36 -3.74 -13.46
CA LEU A 201 -5.19 -4.93 -13.24
C LEU A 201 -6.48 -4.57 -12.48
N LEU A 202 -6.34 -3.81 -11.39
CA LEU A 202 -7.48 -3.40 -10.57
C LEU A 202 -8.47 -2.53 -11.35
N GLN A 203 -7.99 -1.61 -12.18
CA GLN A 203 -8.83 -0.78 -13.06
C GLN A 203 -9.62 -1.63 -14.05
N GLU A 204 -8.98 -2.57 -14.74
CA GLU A 204 -9.65 -3.41 -15.74
C GLU A 204 -10.67 -4.34 -15.09
N ILE A 205 -10.40 -4.87 -13.89
CA ILE A 205 -11.39 -5.65 -13.13
C ILE A 205 -12.57 -4.75 -12.70
N THR A 206 -12.31 -3.53 -12.23
CA THR A 206 -13.39 -2.57 -11.88
C THR A 206 -14.28 -2.27 -13.08
N HIS A 207 -13.72 -2.16 -14.30
CA HIS A 207 -14.48 -1.90 -15.53
C HIS A 207 -15.39 -3.05 -15.98
N ILE A 208 -15.22 -4.26 -15.43
CA ILE A 208 -16.19 -5.36 -15.65
C ILE A 208 -17.53 -5.05 -14.97
N VAL A 209 -17.52 -4.22 -13.92
CA VAL A 209 -18.73 -3.81 -13.21
C VAL A 209 -19.41 -2.68 -13.96
N GLU A 210 -20.64 -2.92 -14.43
CA GLU A 210 -21.42 -1.89 -15.11
C GLU A 210 -21.78 -0.72 -14.17
N ARG A 211 -21.81 0.49 -14.76
CA ARG A 211 -22.27 1.72 -14.12
C ARG A 211 -21.54 2.00 -12.79
N THR A 212 -20.22 1.92 -12.82
CA THR A 212 -19.37 2.28 -11.70
C THR A 212 -18.79 3.68 -11.90
N ASP A 213 -19.03 4.56 -10.94
CA ASP A 213 -18.39 5.89 -10.84
C ASP A 213 -17.11 5.79 -10.00
N LEU A 214 -16.43 4.65 -10.03
CA LEU A 214 -15.20 4.40 -9.28
C LEU A 214 -14.02 4.17 -10.22
N GLU A 215 -12.87 4.75 -9.88
CA GLU A 215 -11.63 4.60 -10.62
C GLU A 215 -10.45 4.29 -9.68
N TRP A 216 -9.53 3.46 -10.14
CA TRP A 216 -8.20 3.30 -9.58
C TRP A 216 -7.25 4.31 -10.22
N VAL A 217 -6.54 5.06 -9.38
CA VAL A 217 -5.58 6.07 -9.84
C VAL A 217 -4.16 5.75 -9.41
N LEU A 218 -3.20 6.02 -10.30
CA LEU A 218 -1.75 5.99 -10.03
C LEU A 218 -1.29 7.21 -9.21
N ASN A 219 -2.15 8.20 -9.03
CA ASN A 219 -1.82 9.40 -8.28
C ASN A 219 -1.58 9.05 -6.82
N ARG A 220 -0.46 9.52 -6.28
CA ARG A 220 -0.19 9.40 -4.85
C ARG A 220 -1.26 10.13 -4.07
N THR A 221 -1.97 9.40 -3.21
CA THR A 221 -2.98 9.98 -2.34
C THR A 221 -2.38 10.22 -0.96
N GLY A 222 -2.44 11.48 -0.52
CA GLY A 222 -1.86 11.94 0.73
C GLY A 222 -2.89 12.04 1.84
N PHE A 223 -2.59 11.49 3.01
CA PHE A 223 -3.40 11.59 4.23
C PHE A 223 -2.58 12.20 5.36
N LEU A 224 -3.21 13.02 6.20
CA LEU A 224 -2.56 13.67 7.33
C LEU A 224 -2.97 12.99 8.63
N ALA A 225 -2.00 12.45 9.35
CA ALA A 225 -2.18 12.10 10.76
C ALA A 225 -1.63 13.25 11.61
N ASP A 226 -2.51 13.99 12.28
CA ASP A 226 -2.15 15.07 13.20
C ASP A 226 -2.52 14.69 14.64
N PHE A 227 -1.50 14.60 15.49
CA PHE A 227 -1.63 14.25 16.91
C PHE A 227 -1.40 15.48 17.81
N GLY A 228 -1.28 16.69 17.27
CA GLY A 228 -0.99 17.92 18.02
C GLY A 228 0.49 18.07 18.41
N ASP A 229 0.85 19.22 18.99
CA ASP A 229 2.21 19.55 19.47
C ASP A 229 3.34 19.22 18.47
N LYS A 230 3.13 19.56 17.20
CA LYS A 230 4.06 19.32 16.07
C LYS A 230 4.31 17.83 15.77
N ARG A 231 3.55 16.91 16.36
CA ARG A 231 3.59 15.47 16.05
C ARG A 231 2.54 15.18 14.99
N ARG A 232 2.98 15.22 13.75
CA ARG A 232 2.13 14.94 12.59
C ARG A 232 2.96 14.33 11.47
N TYR A 233 2.35 13.46 10.67
CA TYR A 233 2.98 12.94 9.46
C TYR A 233 1.99 12.90 8.31
N CYS A 234 2.51 13.08 7.09
CA CYS A 234 1.78 12.74 5.88
C CYS A 234 2.13 11.30 5.48
N ALA A 235 1.11 10.52 5.18
CA ALA A 235 1.24 9.23 4.53
C ALA A 235 0.85 9.39 3.06
N PHE A 236 1.70 8.95 2.14
CA PHE A 236 1.43 8.95 0.71
C PHE A 236 1.39 7.52 0.23
N THR A 237 0.28 7.15 -0.38
CA THR A 237 0.02 5.82 -0.96
C THR A 237 0.45 5.81 -2.43
N ASP A 238 0.63 4.62 -2.99
CA ASP A 238 1.06 4.43 -4.39
C ASP A 238 -0.11 4.45 -5.39
N GLY A 239 -1.35 4.39 -4.88
CA GLY A 239 -2.58 4.57 -5.63
C GLY A 239 -3.81 4.48 -4.73
N ALA A 240 -4.99 4.70 -5.31
CA ALA A 240 -6.25 4.62 -4.57
C ALA A 240 -7.43 4.31 -5.49
N LEU A 241 -8.44 3.62 -4.95
CA LEU A 241 -9.78 3.54 -5.50
C LEU A 241 -10.59 4.73 -4.98
N ARG A 242 -11.12 5.54 -5.87
CA ARG A 242 -11.90 6.71 -5.52
C ARG A 242 -13.15 6.87 -6.38
N SER A 243 -14.11 7.62 -5.87
CA SER A 243 -15.24 8.11 -6.66
C SER A 243 -14.78 9.15 -7.69
N THR A 244 -15.31 9.08 -8.90
CA THR A 244 -15.05 10.04 -9.98
C THR A 244 -15.82 11.35 -9.79
N SER A 245 -16.84 11.36 -8.93
CA SER A 245 -17.71 12.53 -8.73
C SER A 245 -17.18 13.48 -7.65
N ASP A 246 -16.75 12.94 -6.51
CA ASP A 246 -16.33 13.71 -5.34
C ASP A 246 -14.92 13.39 -4.85
N PHE A 247 -14.22 12.46 -5.53
CA PHE A 247 -12.87 12.00 -5.19
C PHE A 247 -12.75 11.36 -3.80
N GLU A 248 -13.86 10.93 -3.19
CA GLU A 248 -13.82 10.17 -1.94
C GLU A 248 -13.10 8.84 -2.18
N VAL A 249 -12.16 8.51 -1.28
CA VAL A 249 -11.33 7.31 -1.37
C VAL A 249 -12.00 6.17 -0.60
N PHE A 250 -12.07 4.98 -1.21
CA PHE A 250 -12.69 3.77 -0.64
C PHE A 250 -11.71 2.60 -0.46
N SER A 251 -10.58 2.62 -1.16
CA SER A 251 -9.47 1.70 -0.95
C SER A 251 -8.17 2.40 -1.29
N ILE A 252 -7.08 2.02 -0.63
CA ILE A 252 -5.73 2.50 -0.96
C ILE A 252 -4.85 1.37 -1.47
N ALA A 253 -3.82 1.71 -2.24
CA ALA A 253 -2.83 0.79 -2.78
C ALA A 253 -1.42 1.13 -2.27
N GLU A 254 -0.67 0.12 -1.83
CA GLU A 254 0.74 0.28 -1.42
C GLU A 254 1.60 -0.79 -2.08
N VAL A 255 2.66 -0.37 -2.78
CA VAL A 255 3.42 -1.27 -3.64
C VAL A 255 4.91 -1.23 -3.31
N LYS A 256 5.54 -2.40 -3.28
CA LYS A 256 6.97 -2.54 -3.04
C LYS A 256 7.60 -3.45 -4.09
N LYS A 257 8.77 -3.06 -4.59
CA LYS A 257 9.52 -3.88 -5.57
C LYS A 257 10.01 -5.22 -5.02
N GLY A 258 10.20 -5.30 -3.70
CA GLY A 258 10.69 -6.48 -3.01
C GLY A 258 9.59 -7.30 -2.34
N LEU A 259 9.96 -8.49 -1.86
CA LEU A 259 9.06 -9.34 -1.08
C LEU A 259 8.75 -8.70 0.28
N ARG A 260 7.60 -9.11 0.84
CA ARG A 260 7.02 -8.50 2.05
C ARG A 260 8.02 -8.46 3.22
N SER A 261 8.15 -7.29 3.84
CA SER A 261 9.07 -7.05 4.96
C SER A 261 8.36 -6.36 6.13
N ARG A 262 8.98 -6.41 7.31
CA ARG A 262 8.44 -5.73 8.52
C ARG A 262 8.26 -4.23 8.34
N SER A 263 9.17 -3.57 7.63
CA SER A 263 9.06 -2.13 7.38
C SER A 263 7.85 -1.77 6.52
N PHE A 264 7.40 -2.67 5.65
CA PHE A 264 6.22 -2.44 4.81
C PHE A 264 4.94 -2.50 5.67
N ILE A 265 4.87 -3.46 6.60
CA ILE A 265 3.74 -3.56 7.55
C ILE A 265 3.62 -2.29 8.41
N ILE A 266 4.76 -1.76 8.88
CA ILE A 266 4.78 -0.51 9.66
C ILE A 266 4.26 0.66 8.82
N GLN A 267 4.71 0.76 7.57
CA GLN A 267 4.28 1.82 6.66
C GLN A 267 2.77 1.74 6.36
N GLU A 268 2.26 0.55 6.01
CA GLU A 268 0.85 0.29 5.77
C GLU A 268 -0.03 0.66 6.98
N ALA A 269 0.46 0.38 8.20
CA ALA A 269 -0.22 0.79 9.43
C ALA A 269 -0.31 2.32 9.54
N CYS A 270 0.79 3.02 9.24
CA CYS A 270 0.82 4.47 9.28
C CYS A 270 -0.12 5.09 8.24
N GLU A 271 -0.22 4.51 7.04
CA GLU A 271 -1.15 4.91 5.99
C GLU A 271 -2.61 4.72 6.43
N LEU A 272 -2.95 3.56 6.99
CA LEU A 272 -4.28 3.30 7.51
C LEU A 272 -4.67 4.24 8.66
N ILE A 273 -3.75 4.51 9.60
CA ILE A 273 -4.01 5.51 10.65
C ILE A 273 -4.29 6.90 10.05
N ALA A 274 -3.45 7.36 9.12
CA ALA A 274 -3.61 8.68 8.53
C ALA A 274 -4.92 8.79 7.75
N TRP A 275 -5.26 7.76 6.97
CA TRP A 275 -6.50 7.72 6.22
C TRP A 275 -7.72 7.68 7.15
N MET A 276 -7.68 6.84 8.18
CA MET A 276 -8.72 6.72 9.19
C MET A 276 -9.03 8.05 9.89
N MET A 277 -7.99 8.77 10.30
CA MET A 277 -8.14 10.08 10.96
C MET A 277 -8.63 11.17 10.01
N THR A 278 -8.43 11.01 8.70
CA THR A 278 -8.83 11.98 7.67
C THR A 278 -10.26 11.73 7.18
N SER A 279 -10.64 10.46 6.98
CA SER A 279 -11.92 10.07 6.37
C SER A 279 -12.45 8.78 7.01
N PRO A 280 -12.97 8.85 8.25
CA PRO A 280 -13.53 7.68 8.95
C PRO A 280 -14.70 7.04 8.18
N LYS A 281 -15.48 7.85 7.44
CA LYS A 281 -16.58 7.39 6.58
C LYS A 281 -16.15 6.44 5.45
N SER A 282 -14.86 6.38 5.11
CA SER A 282 -14.35 5.48 4.08
C SER A 282 -14.34 4.00 4.52
N ALA A 283 -14.62 3.71 5.80
CA ALA A 283 -14.67 2.36 6.36
C ALA A 283 -15.96 1.59 5.96
N VAL A 284 -16.22 1.44 4.66
CA VAL A 284 -17.50 0.93 4.12
C VAL A 284 -17.65 -0.60 4.23
N PHE A 285 -16.56 -1.33 4.49
CA PHE A 285 -16.56 -2.80 4.58
C PHE A 285 -16.98 -3.27 5.98
N ARG A 286 -18.24 -3.02 6.35
CA ARG A 286 -18.78 -3.21 7.72
C ARG A 286 -17.90 -2.51 8.78
N GLY A 287 -17.59 -1.24 8.56
CA GLY A 287 -16.72 -0.47 9.45
C GLY A 287 -15.23 -0.75 9.28
N HIS A 288 -14.81 -1.44 8.21
CA HIS A 288 -13.39 -1.66 7.90
C HIS A 288 -12.94 -0.85 6.69
N PHE A 289 -11.70 -0.39 6.74
CA PHE A 289 -10.93 0.10 5.59
C PHE A 289 -10.34 -1.07 4.81
N LEU A 290 -10.17 -0.91 3.50
CA LEU A 290 -9.45 -1.84 2.64
C LEU A 290 -8.16 -1.20 2.11
N LEU A 291 -7.04 -1.89 2.35
CA LEU A 291 -5.75 -1.61 1.73
C LEU A 291 -5.36 -2.81 0.88
N MET A 292 -5.14 -2.59 -0.41
CA MET A 292 -4.53 -3.56 -1.31
C MET A 292 -3.04 -3.30 -1.39
N SER A 293 -2.21 -4.32 -1.28
CA SER A 293 -0.76 -4.14 -1.38
C SER A 293 -0.13 -5.16 -2.31
N GLN A 294 0.86 -4.74 -3.10
CA GLN A 294 1.64 -5.65 -3.94
C GLN A 294 3.11 -5.60 -3.54
N ASN A 295 3.64 -6.73 -3.09
CA ASN A 295 5.05 -6.93 -2.77
C ASN A 295 5.65 -7.80 -3.86
N ARG A 296 6.33 -7.18 -4.82
CA ARG A 296 6.79 -7.83 -6.06
C ARG A 296 5.63 -8.42 -6.85
N HIS A 297 5.49 -9.74 -6.97
CA HIS A 297 4.37 -10.41 -7.66
C HIS A 297 3.27 -10.89 -6.69
N GLN A 298 3.41 -10.62 -5.38
CA GLN A 298 2.48 -11.10 -4.35
C GLN A 298 1.54 -9.98 -3.92
N ILE A 299 0.24 -10.16 -4.15
CA ILE A 299 -0.81 -9.22 -3.75
C ILE A 299 -1.38 -9.66 -2.40
N PHE A 300 -1.71 -8.70 -1.54
CA PHE A 300 -2.31 -8.91 -0.23
C PHE A 300 -3.50 -7.97 -0.05
N LEU A 301 -4.58 -8.49 0.50
CA LEU A 301 -5.74 -7.72 0.95
C LEU A 301 -5.62 -7.48 2.44
N LYS A 302 -5.87 -6.25 2.88
CA LYS A 302 -5.79 -5.89 4.29
C LYS A 302 -7.01 -5.11 4.72
N PHE A 303 -7.66 -5.62 5.75
CA PHE A 303 -8.79 -4.97 6.39
C PHE A 303 -8.38 -4.46 7.75
N ALA A 304 -8.80 -3.25 8.08
CA ALA A 304 -8.59 -2.65 9.40
C ALA A 304 -9.87 -1.98 9.85
N LYS A 305 -10.38 -2.39 11.02
CA LYS A 305 -11.61 -1.85 11.58
C LYS A 305 -11.40 -0.42 12.08
N TYR A 306 -12.35 0.45 11.78
CA TYR A 306 -12.48 1.74 12.42
C TYR A 306 -12.91 1.57 13.88
N GLU A 307 -12.14 2.11 14.80
CA GLU A 307 -12.44 2.10 16.24
C GLU A 307 -12.43 3.55 16.75
N GLU A 308 -13.60 4.07 17.11
CA GLU A 308 -13.75 5.46 17.55
C GLU A 308 -12.92 5.75 18.81
N GLU A 309 -12.86 4.81 19.75
CA GLU A 309 -12.02 4.92 20.95
C GLU A 309 -10.52 5.02 20.62
N LEU A 310 -10.06 4.33 19.58
CA LEU A 310 -8.68 4.45 19.12
C LEU A 310 -8.44 5.83 18.53
N GLU A 311 -9.37 6.36 17.73
CA GLU A 311 -9.26 7.72 17.20
C GLU A 311 -9.19 8.75 18.33
N ARG A 312 -10.02 8.63 19.37
CA ARG A 312 -9.97 9.49 20.55
C ARG A 312 -8.66 9.37 21.32
N TYR A 313 -8.07 8.17 21.44
CA TYR A 313 -6.71 8.01 21.96
C TYR A 313 -5.68 8.80 21.14
N LEU A 314 -5.72 8.66 19.81
CA LEU A 314 -4.78 9.32 18.91
C LEU A 314 -4.91 10.86 18.96
N LYS A 315 -6.15 11.37 18.97
CA LYS A 315 -6.44 12.82 18.97
C LYS A 315 -6.30 13.47 20.35
N ASN A 316 -6.81 12.82 21.39
CA ASN A 316 -7.06 13.44 22.71
C ASN A 316 -6.25 12.80 23.84
N ASN A 317 -5.48 11.75 23.59
CA ASN A 317 -4.79 10.96 24.61
C ASN A 317 -5.73 10.20 25.57
N GLU A 318 -6.98 9.96 25.17
CA GLU A 318 -7.93 9.19 25.97
C GLU A 318 -7.46 7.74 26.15
N ALA A 319 -7.70 7.15 27.32
CA ALA A 319 -7.37 5.75 27.57
C ALA A 319 -8.23 4.84 26.67
N THR A 320 -7.62 3.81 26.08
CA THR A 320 -8.34 2.83 25.26
C THR A 320 -7.67 1.46 25.35
N ASP A 321 -8.49 0.41 25.24
CA ASP A 321 -8.05 -0.97 25.02
C ASP A 321 -8.05 -1.36 23.53
N LYS A 322 -8.52 -0.46 22.64
CA LYS A 322 -8.61 -0.70 21.20
C LYS A 322 -7.25 -0.57 20.51
N PHE A 323 -7.16 -1.20 19.35
CA PHE A 323 -5.98 -1.29 18.51
C PHE A 323 -6.37 -1.16 17.04
N LEU A 324 -5.44 -0.66 16.22
CA LEU A 324 -5.50 -0.89 14.79
C LEU A 324 -5.03 -2.33 14.52
N VAL A 325 -5.92 -3.18 14.05
CA VAL A 325 -5.63 -4.57 13.72
C VAL A 325 -5.48 -4.72 12.21
N LEU A 326 -4.31 -5.17 11.76
CA LEU A 326 -4.02 -5.37 10.34
C LEU A 326 -4.35 -6.79 9.87
N GLU A 327 -5.64 -7.07 9.64
CA GLU A 327 -6.11 -8.38 9.19
C GLU A 327 -5.75 -8.59 7.72
N THR A 328 -4.73 -9.40 7.47
CA THR A 328 -4.10 -9.54 6.13
C THR A 328 -4.38 -10.92 5.53
N PHE A 329 -4.80 -10.94 4.28
CA PHE A 329 -5.04 -12.13 3.46
C PHE A 329 -4.08 -12.17 2.28
N GLY A 330 -3.55 -13.36 1.98
CA GLY A 330 -2.65 -13.59 0.87
C GLY A 330 -1.52 -14.56 1.22
N PRO A 331 -0.45 -14.59 0.42
CA PRO A 331 -0.30 -13.87 -0.85
C PRO A 331 -1.22 -14.44 -1.94
N TYR A 332 -1.75 -13.55 -2.78
CA TYR A 332 -2.28 -13.89 -4.11
C TYR A 332 -1.14 -13.72 -5.12
N ASP A 333 -0.76 -14.77 -5.83
CA ASP A 333 0.27 -14.66 -6.87
C ASP A 333 -0.33 -14.07 -8.15
N ALA A 334 0.19 -12.92 -8.59
CA ALA A 334 -0.29 -12.21 -9.78
C ALA A 334 -0.05 -12.97 -11.11
N GLU A 335 0.77 -14.02 -11.10
CA GLU A 335 1.04 -14.89 -12.26
C GLU A 335 0.34 -16.26 -12.15
N ASP A 336 -0.43 -16.50 -11.08
CA ASP A 336 -1.23 -17.72 -10.87
C ASP A 336 -2.70 -17.45 -11.27
N PRO A 337 -3.25 -18.11 -12.29
CA PRO A 337 -4.62 -17.88 -12.74
C PRO A 337 -5.65 -18.14 -11.65
N VAL A 338 -5.44 -19.12 -10.75
CA VAL A 338 -6.40 -19.42 -9.67
C VAL A 338 -6.44 -18.27 -8.67
N CYS A 339 -5.27 -17.74 -8.30
CA CYS A 339 -5.16 -16.58 -7.42
C CYS A 339 -5.80 -15.33 -8.06
N VAL A 340 -5.53 -15.09 -9.35
CA VAL A 340 -6.05 -13.92 -10.08
C VAL A 340 -7.56 -13.97 -10.22
N VAL A 341 -8.14 -15.15 -10.48
CA VAL A 341 -9.60 -15.35 -10.51
C VAL A 341 -10.24 -15.08 -9.16
N ASP A 342 -9.71 -15.67 -8.09
CA ASP A 342 -10.25 -15.43 -6.73
C ASP A 342 -10.16 -13.96 -6.34
N LEU A 343 -9.02 -13.32 -6.59
CA LEU A 343 -8.81 -11.90 -6.34
C LEU A 343 -9.81 -11.02 -7.12
N ALA A 344 -10.08 -11.32 -8.38
CA ALA A 344 -11.02 -10.55 -9.20
C ALA A 344 -12.47 -10.65 -8.70
N LYS A 345 -12.89 -11.83 -8.22
CA LYS A 345 -14.20 -12.00 -7.57
C LYS A 345 -14.31 -11.08 -6.35
N ILE A 346 -13.28 -11.03 -5.53
CA ILE A 346 -13.24 -10.17 -4.34
C ILE A 346 -13.27 -8.69 -4.71
N ILE A 347 -12.52 -8.26 -5.73
CA ILE A 347 -12.51 -6.87 -6.18
C ILE A 347 -13.89 -6.45 -6.69
N ILE A 348 -14.52 -7.23 -7.57
CA ILE A 348 -15.86 -6.93 -8.08
C ILE A 348 -16.88 -6.86 -6.92
N ALA A 349 -16.83 -7.82 -6.00
CA ALA A 349 -17.70 -7.78 -4.81
C ALA A 349 -17.43 -6.54 -3.94
N ALA A 350 -16.18 -6.09 -3.83
CA ALA A 350 -15.83 -4.88 -3.10
C ALA A 350 -16.40 -3.62 -3.77
N ILE A 351 -16.37 -3.54 -5.11
CA ILE A 351 -17.01 -2.47 -5.89
C ILE A 351 -18.52 -2.44 -5.61
N GLU A 352 -19.19 -3.59 -5.61
CA GLU A 352 -20.62 -3.66 -5.30
C GLU A 352 -20.95 -3.22 -3.86
N ILE A 353 -20.12 -3.59 -2.87
CA ILE A 353 -20.28 -3.10 -1.49
C ILE A 353 -20.18 -1.57 -1.42
N ILE A 354 -19.21 -0.98 -2.13
CA ILE A 354 -19.05 0.48 -2.18
C ILE A 354 -20.27 1.13 -2.84
N LYS A 355 -20.76 0.59 -3.97
CA LYS A 355 -21.96 1.08 -4.65
C LYS A 355 -23.18 1.07 -3.73
N MET A 356 -23.41 -0.05 -3.01
CA MET A 356 -24.50 -0.15 -2.03
C MET A 356 -24.35 0.88 -0.91
N SER A 357 -23.13 1.10 -0.41
CA SER A 357 -22.88 2.12 0.61
C SER A 357 -23.17 3.53 0.08
N LEU A 358 -22.83 3.85 -1.16
CA LEU A 358 -23.10 5.16 -1.76
C LEU A 358 -24.60 5.39 -1.96
N SER A 359 -25.34 4.39 -2.46
CA SER A 359 -26.80 4.50 -2.61
C SER A 359 -27.49 4.74 -1.27
N SER A 360 -27.10 4.00 -0.22
CA SER A 360 -27.69 4.18 1.12
C SER A 360 -27.45 5.56 1.74
N ARG A 361 -26.42 6.30 1.29
CA ARG A 361 -26.15 7.68 1.73
C ARG A 361 -27.01 8.72 1.02
N LEU A 362 -27.55 8.39 -0.16
CA LEU A 362 -28.43 9.29 -0.92
C LEU A 362 -29.89 9.23 -0.44
N ASP A 363 -30.26 8.15 0.25
CA ASP A 363 -31.60 7.94 0.81
C ASP A 363 -31.78 8.53 2.23
N LEU A 364 -30.74 9.16 2.79
CA LEU A 364 -30.72 9.87 4.08
C LEU A 364 -30.60 11.38 3.84
#